data_AF-A0A841HCX3-F1
#
_entry.id   AF-A0A841HCX3-F1
#
_cell.length_a   1.000
_cell.length_b   1.000
_cell.length_c   1.000
_cell.angle_alpha   90.00
_cell.angle_beta   90.00
_cell.angle_gamma   90.00
#
_symmetry.space_group_name_H-M   'P 1'
#
loop_
_entity.id
_entity.type
_entity.pdbx_description
1 polymer ?
#
loop_
_entity_poly.entity_id
_entity_poly.type
_entity_poly.pdbx_seq_one_letter_code
_entity_poly.pdbx_strand_id
1 'polypeptide(L)'
;MSLTLDELDSHLFKCADIIRDAVDPTDYKEYILPLVFYKAISDEYEQEREEIVEEYGEDFADNANLYDVPIVPEGHRWNDLRQESENVDEAINNAFTEFTQANPDLSGIFNANFMEAGGLTDDRLIKLVEHLSTYDLDRDSVPPDMLGEAYMDLVRHFAEEEGKSGGQFFTPPHIVQLCVRLVDDFADGMTFHDPTVGSGGMLTEAAKHPSLVRRRTA
;
A
#
# COMPACT_ATOMS: atom_id res chain seq x y z
N MET A 1 19.53 12.57 4.66
CA MET A 1 18.63 13.35 3.76
C MET A 1 17.30 12.64 3.83
N SER A 2 16.20 13.38 4.02
CA SER A 2 14.86 12.82 3.98
C SER A 2 14.54 12.39 2.55
N LEU A 3 13.91 11.22 2.38
CA LEU A 3 13.44 10.72 1.09
C LEU A 3 12.47 11.73 0.45
N THR A 4 12.62 12.00 -0.83
CA THR A 4 11.69 12.86 -1.60
C THR A 4 10.64 12.02 -2.33
N LEU A 5 9.52 12.65 -2.72
CA LEU A 5 8.47 11.97 -3.47
C LEU A 5 9.00 11.40 -4.79
N ASP A 6 9.73 12.20 -5.57
CA ASP A 6 10.33 11.75 -6.84
C ASP A 6 11.27 10.55 -6.66
N GLU A 7 12.00 10.50 -5.54
CA GLU A 7 12.88 9.36 -5.20
C GLU A 7 12.07 8.13 -4.82
N LEU A 8 10.98 8.28 -4.06
CA LEU A 8 10.07 7.20 -3.71
C LEU A 8 9.33 6.66 -4.93
N ASP A 9 8.82 7.53 -5.80
CA ASP A 9 8.21 7.15 -7.08
C ASP A 9 9.20 6.34 -7.92
N SER A 10 10.39 6.90 -8.14
CA SER A 10 11.45 6.22 -8.88
C SER A 10 11.84 4.89 -8.24
N HIS A 11 11.75 4.78 -6.91
CA HIS A 11 12.00 3.55 -6.18
C HIS A 11 10.91 2.51 -6.45
N LEU A 12 9.64 2.88 -6.26
CA LEU A 12 8.51 1.96 -6.48
C LEU A 12 8.42 1.52 -7.95
N PHE A 13 8.66 2.42 -8.92
CA PHE A 13 8.66 2.08 -10.34
C PHE A 13 9.74 1.07 -10.73
N LYS A 14 10.90 1.08 -10.07
CA LYS A 14 11.96 0.09 -10.32
C LYS A 14 11.55 -1.34 -9.96
N CYS A 15 10.49 -1.55 -9.20
CA CYS A 15 9.92 -2.89 -9.00
C CYS A 15 9.53 -3.53 -10.34
N ALA A 16 8.98 -2.74 -11.27
CA ALA A 16 8.62 -3.22 -12.61
C ALA A 16 9.84 -3.66 -13.42
N ASP A 17 10.99 -2.99 -13.26
CA ASP A 17 12.25 -3.40 -13.89
C ASP A 17 12.70 -4.79 -13.42
N ILE A 18 12.47 -5.14 -12.14
CA ILE A 18 12.90 -6.40 -11.53
C ILE A 18 12.08 -7.59 -12.04
N ILE A 19 10.77 -7.40 -12.20
CA ILE A 19 9.87 -8.44 -12.70
C ILE A 19 9.68 -8.39 -14.23
N ARG A 20 10.35 -7.45 -14.90
CA ARG A 20 10.34 -7.34 -16.36
C ARG A 20 10.75 -8.68 -17.00
N ASP A 21 10.02 -9.03 -18.05
CA ASP A 21 10.14 -10.28 -18.83
C ASP A 21 9.74 -11.56 -18.09
N ALA A 22 9.38 -11.48 -16.81
CA ALA A 22 8.83 -12.61 -16.04
C ALA A 22 7.29 -12.63 -16.05
N VAL A 23 6.68 -11.45 -16.18
CA VAL A 23 5.23 -11.24 -16.13
C VAL A 23 4.85 -10.37 -17.33
N ASP A 24 3.61 -10.48 -17.83
CA ASP A 24 3.12 -9.56 -18.85
C ASP A 24 3.05 -8.13 -18.27
N PRO A 25 3.48 -7.09 -18.99
CA PRO A 25 3.37 -5.71 -18.51
C PRO A 25 1.98 -5.31 -18.02
N THR A 26 0.89 -5.87 -18.56
CA THR A 26 -0.47 -5.58 -18.08
C THR A 26 -0.74 -6.09 -16.67
N ASP A 27 0.03 -7.09 -16.24
CA ASP A 27 -0.20 -7.82 -15.00
C ASP A 27 0.78 -7.36 -13.89
N TYR A 28 1.74 -6.49 -14.18
CA TYR A 28 2.70 -5.96 -13.18
C TYR A 28 2.02 -5.40 -11.94
N LYS A 29 0.92 -4.65 -12.14
CA LYS A 29 0.13 -4.07 -11.05
C LYS A 29 -0.43 -5.12 -10.10
N GLU A 30 -0.71 -6.32 -10.59
CA GLU A 30 -1.30 -7.40 -9.80
C GLU A 30 -0.30 -7.91 -8.76
N TYR A 31 1.01 -7.76 -8.99
CA TYR A 31 2.04 -8.23 -8.07
C TYR A 31 2.66 -7.07 -7.28
N ILE A 32 2.94 -5.93 -7.93
CA ILE A 32 3.67 -4.82 -7.29
C ILE A 32 2.78 -4.07 -6.29
N LEU A 33 1.54 -3.72 -6.67
CA LEU A 33 0.64 -2.97 -5.79
C LEU A 33 0.37 -3.68 -4.45
N PRO A 34 -0.06 -4.96 -4.43
CA PRO A 34 -0.32 -5.63 -3.16
C PRO A 34 0.95 -5.83 -2.33
N LEU A 35 2.12 -6.03 -2.95
CA LEU A 35 3.37 -6.19 -2.22
C LEU A 35 3.83 -4.88 -1.56
N VAL A 36 3.70 -3.74 -2.25
CA VAL A 36 3.95 -2.41 -1.69
C VAL A 36 2.98 -2.11 -0.55
N PHE A 37 1.70 -2.43 -0.74
CA PHE A 37 0.69 -2.28 0.30
C PHE A 37 1.01 -3.11 1.55
N TYR A 38 1.42 -4.37 1.36
CA TYR A 38 1.81 -5.25 2.44
C TYR A 38 3.06 -4.75 3.18
N LYS A 39 4.10 -4.31 2.45
CA LYS A 39 5.29 -3.67 3.04
C LYS A 39 4.91 -2.50 3.94
N ALA A 40 4.13 -1.57 3.41
CA ALA A 40 3.73 -0.36 4.13
C ALA A 40 3.00 -0.67 5.44
N ILE A 41 2.07 -1.63 5.43
CA ILE A 41 1.37 -2.02 6.65
C ILE A 41 2.29 -2.75 7.60
N SER A 42 3.15 -3.64 7.10
CA SER A 42 4.06 -4.39 7.97
C SER A 42 5.09 -3.51 8.64
N ASP A 43 5.58 -2.46 7.97
CA ASP A 43 6.50 -1.51 8.59
C ASP A 43 5.82 -0.70 9.69
N GLU A 44 4.64 -0.15 9.39
CA GLU A 44 3.87 0.64 10.35
C GLU A 44 3.43 -0.23 11.54
N TYR A 45 3.08 -1.49 11.32
CA TYR A 45 2.75 -2.43 12.38
C TYR A 45 3.95 -2.70 13.31
N GLU A 46 5.15 -2.88 12.76
CA GLU A 46 6.34 -3.06 13.59
C GLU A 46 6.70 -1.79 14.37
N GLN A 47 6.54 -0.61 13.75
CA GLN A 47 6.71 0.67 14.43
C GLN A 47 5.75 0.78 15.63
N GLU A 48 4.44 0.57 15.42
CA GLU A 48 3.45 0.67 16.50
C GLU A 48 3.71 -0.40 17.57
N ARG A 49 4.14 -1.61 17.16
CA ARG A 49 4.51 -2.67 18.09
C ARG A 49 5.68 -2.26 18.98
N GLU A 50 6.73 -1.66 18.40
CA GLU A 50 7.89 -1.18 19.16
C GLU A 50 7.47 -0.12 20.19
N GLU A 51 6.61 0.82 19.81
CA GLU A 51 6.04 1.83 20.72
C GLU A 51 5.22 1.19 21.86
N ILE A 52 4.36 0.22 21.54
CA ILE A 52 3.54 -0.50 22.54
C ILE A 52 4.43 -1.28 23.52
N VAL A 53 5.47 -1.95 23.01
CA VAL A 53 6.41 -2.69 23.84
C VAL A 53 7.20 -1.75 24.74
N GLU A 54 7.59 -0.58 24.25
CA GLU A 54 8.30 0.42 25.06
C GLU A 54 7.40 1.03 26.15
N GLU A 55 6.14 1.35 25.83
CA GLU A 55 5.22 2.02 26.75
C GLU A 55 4.56 1.06 27.76
N TYR A 56 4.10 -0.11 27.30
CA TYR A 56 3.28 -1.04 28.09
C TYR A 56 4.00 -2.35 28.42
N GLY A 57 5.06 -2.71 27.69
CA GLY A 57 5.82 -3.96 27.83
C GLY A 57 5.37 -5.07 26.87
N GLU A 58 6.23 -6.08 26.69
CA GLU A 58 6.04 -7.19 25.74
C GLU A 58 4.69 -7.91 25.89
N ASP A 59 4.18 -8.04 27.11
CA ASP A 59 2.89 -8.71 27.41
C ASP A 59 1.69 -8.03 26.71
N PHE A 60 1.84 -6.79 26.26
CA PHE A 60 0.82 -6.03 25.55
C PHE A 60 0.99 -6.01 24.03
N ALA A 61 2.10 -6.53 23.50
CA ALA A 61 2.38 -6.54 22.07
C ALA A 61 1.32 -7.32 21.26
N ASP A 62 0.65 -8.30 21.88
CA ASP A 62 -0.38 -9.11 21.21
C ASP A 62 -1.80 -8.53 21.37
N ASN A 63 -1.95 -7.40 22.06
CA ASN A 63 -3.25 -6.78 22.26
C ASN A 63 -3.68 -5.97 21.03
N ALA A 64 -4.46 -6.60 20.15
CA ALA A 64 -4.97 -5.98 18.93
C ALA A 64 -5.72 -4.64 19.13
N ASN A 65 -6.22 -4.33 20.34
CA ASN A 65 -6.90 -3.05 20.60
C ASN A 65 -5.94 -1.86 20.80
N LEU A 66 -4.63 -2.11 20.83
CA LEU A 66 -3.61 -1.07 20.95
C LEU A 66 -3.07 -0.61 19.60
N TYR A 67 -3.45 -1.28 18.51
CA TYR A 67 -3.00 -0.95 17.16
C TYR A 67 -4.05 -0.13 16.42
N ASP A 68 -3.59 0.91 15.74
CA ASP A 68 -4.40 1.72 14.82
C ASP A 68 -4.29 1.23 13.36
N VAL A 69 -3.41 0.25 13.11
CA VAL A 69 -3.21 -0.42 11.82
C VAL A 69 -3.66 -1.88 11.81
N PRO A 70 -3.88 -2.48 10.62
CA PRO A 70 -4.17 -3.89 10.50
C PRO A 70 -3.07 -4.75 11.15
N ILE A 71 -3.50 -5.84 11.79
CA ILE A 71 -2.59 -6.74 12.50
C ILE A 71 -1.78 -7.56 11.50
N VAL A 72 -0.46 -7.61 11.68
CA VAL A 72 0.42 -8.50 10.91
C VAL A 72 0.85 -9.68 11.80
N PRO A 73 0.36 -10.89 11.53
CA PRO A 73 0.67 -12.06 12.35
C PRO A 73 2.18 -12.33 12.47
N GLU A 74 2.60 -12.84 13.63
CA GLU A 74 3.97 -13.36 13.81
C GLU A 74 4.29 -14.43 12.76
N GLY A 75 5.54 -14.45 12.28
CA GLY A 75 6.01 -15.36 11.24
C GLY A 75 5.61 -14.96 9.82
N HIS A 76 4.84 -13.88 9.64
CA HIS A 76 4.41 -13.38 8.34
C HIS A 76 4.79 -11.92 8.12
N ARG A 77 5.52 -11.29 9.06
CA ARG A 77 5.94 -9.90 8.93
C ARG A 77 6.90 -9.74 7.77
N TRP A 78 7.12 -8.51 7.32
CA TRP A 78 8.02 -8.24 6.21
C TRP A 78 9.43 -8.81 6.43
N ASN A 79 9.95 -8.72 7.66
CA ASN A 79 11.25 -9.29 8.01
C ASN A 79 11.27 -10.83 7.98
N ASP A 80 10.14 -11.49 8.19
CA ASP A 80 10.03 -12.96 8.03
C ASP A 80 10.09 -13.30 6.54
N LEU A 81 9.29 -12.63 5.70
CA LEU A 81 9.33 -12.78 4.23
C LEU A 81 10.72 -12.51 3.64
N ARG A 82 11.44 -11.53 4.17
CA ARG A 82 12.78 -11.17 3.72
C ARG A 82 13.83 -12.26 4.00
N GLN A 83 13.60 -13.11 5.00
CA GLN A 83 14.49 -14.21 5.36
C GLN A 83 14.26 -15.46 4.51
N GLU A 84 13.17 -15.52 3.75
CA GLU A 84 12.85 -16.66 2.90
C GLU A 84 13.75 -16.73 1.67
N SER A 85 14.23 -17.94 1.37
CA SER A 85 15.13 -18.21 0.25
C SER A 85 14.62 -19.25 -0.74
N GLU A 86 13.57 -20.00 -0.38
CA GLU A 86 12.98 -21.06 -1.19
C GLU A 86 11.45 -20.97 -1.11
N ASN A 87 10.74 -21.22 -2.21
CA ASN A 87 9.28 -21.10 -2.29
C ASN A 87 8.78 -19.72 -1.81
N VAL A 88 9.46 -18.66 -2.27
CA VAL A 88 9.19 -17.28 -1.85
C VAL A 88 7.81 -16.83 -2.33
N ASP A 89 7.34 -17.37 -3.45
CA ASP A 89 5.99 -17.21 -3.95
C ASP A 89 4.93 -17.76 -2.98
N GLU A 90 5.14 -18.96 -2.45
CA GLU A 90 4.29 -19.58 -1.43
C GLU A 90 4.32 -18.76 -0.13
N ALA A 91 5.51 -18.32 0.30
CA ALA A 91 5.66 -17.49 1.50
C ALA A 91 4.87 -16.18 1.40
N ILE A 92 4.96 -15.46 0.27
CA ILE A 92 4.20 -14.23 0.04
C ILE A 92 2.68 -14.51 0.06
N ASN A 93 2.23 -15.55 -0.64
CA ASN A 93 0.82 -15.93 -0.67
C ASN A 93 0.28 -16.32 0.72
N ASN A 94 1.08 -17.04 1.51
CA ASN A 94 0.73 -17.42 2.88
C ASN A 94 0.65 -16.19 3.79
N ALA A 95 1.59 -15.24 3.67
CA ALA A 95 1.53 -13.98 4.41
C ALA A 95 0.25 -13.18 4.10
N PHE A 96 -0.13 -13.08 2.83
CA PHE A 96 -1.38 -12.42 2.43
C PHE A 96 -2.62 -13.14 2.99
N THR A 97 -2.58 -14.47 3.01
CA THR A 97 -3.67 -15.30 3.52
C THR A 97 -3.83 -15.14 5.04
N GLU A 98 -2.76 -15.22 5.80
CA GLU A 98 -2.79 -15.05 7.27
C GLU A 98 -3.12 -13.61 7.66
N PHE A 99 -2.62 -12.62 6.92
CA PHE A 99 -2.99 -11.22 7.10
C PHE A 99 -4.49 -10.98 6.92
N THR A 100 -5.09 -11.54 5.87
CA THR A 100 -6.54 -11.36 5.63
C THR A 100 -7.40 -12.14 6.62
N GLN A 101 -6.92 -13.26 7.15
CA GLN A 101 -7.58 -13.97 8.26
C GLN A 101 -7.57 -13.17 9.55
N ALA A 102 -6.44 -12.51 9.87
CA ALA A 102 -6.32 -11.64 11.04
C ALA A 102 -7.15 -10.35 10.90
N ASN A 103 -7.41 -9.90 9.67
CA ASN A 103 -8.12 -8.65 9.38
C ASN A 103 -9.32 -8.89 8.45
N PRO A 104 -10.47 -9.38 8.97
CA PRO A 104 -11.63 -9.76 8.15
C PRO A 104 -12.19 -8.64 7.27
N ASP A 105 -12.06 -7.38 7.70
CA ASP A 105 -12.50 -6.19 6.94
C ASP A 105 -11.68 -5.97 5.66
N LEU A 106 -10.50 -6.59 5.57
CA LEU A 106 -9.61 -6.57 4.41
C LEU A 106 -9.72 -7.85 3.57
N SER A 107 -10.73 -8.68 3.77
CA SER A 107 -10.95 -9.86 2.94
C SER A 107 -11.09 -9.49 1.45
N GLY A 108 -10.30 -10.14 0.59
CA GLY A 108 -10.36 -9.96 -0.87
C GLY A 108 -9.53 -8.80 -1.43
N ILE A 109 -8.72 -8.12 -0.61
CA ILE A 109 -7.80 -7.08 -1.10
C ILE A 109 -6.66 -7.66 -1.94
N PHE A 110 -6.20 -8.86 -1.58
CA PHE A 110 -5.11 -9.56 -2.25
C PHE A 110 -5.71 -10.55 -3.24
N ASN A 111 -5.63 -10.20 -4.53
CA ASN A 111 -6.10 -11.05 -5.62
C ASN A 111 -4.94 -11.69 -6.40
N ALA A 112 -3.70 -11.33 -6.06
CA ALA A 112 -2.51 -11.86 -6.67
C ALA A 112 -2.26 -13.30 -6.24
N ASN A 113 -1.84 -14.15 -7.18
CA ASN A 113 -1.31 -15.47 -6.86
C ASN A 113 0.11 -15.59 -7.42
N PHE A 114 1.11 -15.44 -6.55
CA PHE A 114 2.52 -15.49 -6.95
C PHE A 114 2.94 -16.86 -7.49
N MET A 115 2.32 -17.95 -7.02
CA MET A 115 2.58 -19.31 -7.51
C MET A 115 2.09 -19.55 -8.95
N GLU A 116 1.08 -18.79 -9.40
CA GLU A 116 0.59 -18.87 -10.80
C GLU A 116 1.45 -18.04 -11.76
N ALA A 117 2.27 -17.13 -11.24
CA ALA A 117 3.20 -16.32 -11.99
C ALA A 117 4.47 -17.11 -12.32
N GLY A 118 4.38 -18.09 -13.21
CA GLY A 118 5.47 -19.05 -13.48
C GLY A 118 6.83 -18.44 -13.90
N GLY A 119 6.90 -17.14 -14.22
CA GLY A 119 8.15 -16.42 -14.46
C GLY A 119 8.78 -15.77 -13.22
N LEU A 120 8.06 -15.64 -12.10
CA LEU A 120 8.53 -15.09 -10.83
C LEU A 120 9.25 -16.16 -10.01
N THR A 121 10.48 -16.46 -10.42
CA THR A 121 11.38 -17.35 -9.65
C THR A 121 11.75 -16.77 -8.29
N ASP A 122 12.12 -17.60 -7.32
CA ASP A 122 12.65 -17.19 -6.01
C ASP A 122 13.70 -16.06 -6.12
N ASP A 123 14.71 -16.21 -6.99
CA ASP A 123 15.75 -15.20 -7.21
C ASP A 123 15.21 -13.81 -7.60
N ARG A 124 14.06 -13.74 -8.28
CA ARG A 124 13.42 -12.48 -8.69
C ARG A 124 12.59 -11.91 -7.56
N LEU A 125 11.87 -12.76 -6.83
CA LEU A 125 11.07 -12.35 -5.68
C LEU A 125 11.97 -11.85 -4.54
N ILE A 126 13.08 -12.53 -4.26
CA ILE A 126 14.10 -12.07 -3.31
C ILE A 126 14.62 -10.69 -3.72
N LYS A 127 14.96 -10.48 -4.99
CA LYS A 127 15.39 -9.15 -5.47
C LYS A 127 14.32 -8.09 -5.30
N LEU A 128 13.05 -8.43 -5.52
CA LEU A 128 11.93 -7.52 -5.38
C LEU A 128 11.71 -7.13 -3.91
N VAL A 129 11.72 -8.12 -3.01
CA VAL A 129 11.61 -7.92 -1.55
C VAL A 129 12.80 -7.11 -1.02
N GLU A 130 14.03 -7.45 -1.42
CA GLU A 130 15.22 -6.68 -1.03
C GLU A 130 15.21 -5.26 -1.58
N HIS A 131 14.74 -5.07 -2.81
CA HIS A 131 14.57 -3.74 -3.38
C HIS A 131 13.61 -2.92 -2.52
N LEU A 132 12.39 -3.41 -2.27
CA LEU A 132 11.42 -2.72 -1.40
C LEU A 132 11.92 -2.51 0.05
N SER A 133 12.87 -3.32 0.50
CA SER A 133 13.52 -3.17 1.81
C SER A 133 14.61 -2.08 1.85
N THR A 134 14.82 -1.34 0.76
CA THR A 134 15.79 -0.22 0.73
C THR A 134 15.34 0.94 1.61
N TYR A 135 14.03 1.13 1.76
CA TYR A 135 13.43 2.17 2.59
C TYR A 135 12.38 1.54 3.49
N ASP A 136 12.30 2.07 4.71
CA ASP A 136 11.17 1.83 5.60
C ASP A 136 10.03 2.74 5.16
N LEU A 137 8.81 2.20 5.09
CA LEU A 137 7.60 2.86 4.59
C LEU A 137 6.61 3.20 5.73
N ASP A 138 7.06 3.11 6.98
CA ASP A 138 6.35 3.61 8.16
C ASP A 138 6.24 5.15 8.15
N ARG A 139 5.37 5.70 9.00
CA ARG A 139 5.08 7.14 9.05
C ARG A 139 6.21 8.02 9.57
N ASP A 140 7.18 7.47 10.31
CA ASP A 140 8.37 8.20 10.77
C ASP A 140 9.42 8.32 9.66
N SER A 141 9.49 7.31 8.80
CA SER A 141 10.40 7.24 7.66
C SER A 141 9.87 7.96 6.42
N VAL A 142 8.58 7.83 6.13
CA VAL A 142 7.91 8.43 4.97
C VAL A 142 6.62 9.12 5.42
N PRO A 143 6.44 10.43 5.14
CA PRO A 143 5.20 11.12 5.46
C PRO A 143 3.98 10.39 4.86
N PRO A 144 2.89 10.14 5.63
CA PRO A 144 1.76 9.34 5.16
C PRO A 144 1.17 9.82 3.82
N ASP A 145 1.11 11.14 3.61
CA ASP A 145 0.64 11.72 2.37
C ASP A 145 1.54 11.40 1.17
N MET A 146 2.85 11.33 1.39
CA MET A 146 3.85 11.04 0.35
C MET A 146 3.76 9.60 -0.12
N LEU A 147 3.64 8.63 0.79
CA LEU A 147 3.50 7.22 0.41
C LEU A 147 2.19 6.99 -0.35
N GLY A 148 1.09 7.59 0.11
CA GLY A 148 -0.19 7.52 -0.59
C GLY A 148 -0.14 8.16 -1.98
N GLU A 149 0.55 9.30 -2.13
CA GLU A 149 0.75 9.95 -3.43
C GLU A 149 1.57 9.06 -4.38
N ALA A 150 2.69 8.51 -3.90
CA ALA A 150 3.54 7.61 -4.69
C ALA A 150 2.81 6.34 -5.13
N TYR A 151 2.00 5.75 -4.23
CA TYR A 151 1.16 4.61 -4.56
C TYR A 151 0.12 4.95 -5.63
N MET A 152 -0.50 6.13 -5.57
CA MET A 152 -1.46 6.57 -6.58
C MET A 152 -0.82 6.89 -7.92
N ASP A 153 0.43 7.38 -7.93
CA ASP A 153 1.21 7.57 -9.14
C ASP A 153 1.63 6.24 -9.77
N LEU A 154 1.92 5.22 -8.95
CA LEU A 154 2.12 3.85 -9.39
C LEU A 154 0.86 3.25 -10.04
N VAL A 155 -0.32 3.44 -9.43
CA VAL A 155 -1.61 3.04 -10.01
C VAL A 155 -1.88 3.75 -11.34
N ARG A 156 -1.60 5.06 -11.42
CA ARG A 156 -1.74 5.85 -12.67
C ARG A 156 -0.87 5.26 -13.76
N HIS A 157 0.41 5.03 -13.48
CA HIS A 157 1.37 4.52 -14.45
C HIS A 157 0.91 3.19 -15.06
N PHE A 158 0.51 2.22 -14.24
CA PHE A 158 0.01 0.94 -14.77
C PHE A 158 -1.31 1.06 -15.53
N ALA A 159 -2.18 2.00 -15.16
CA ALA A 159 -3.40 2.27 -15.93
C ALA A 159 -3.09 2.85 -17.33
N GLU A 160 -2.04 3.68 -17.43
CA GLU A 160 -1.56 4.21 -18.72
C GLU A 160 -0.90 3.12 -19.58
N GLU A 161 -0.11 2.21 -19.00
CA GLU A 161 0.52 1.09 -19.70
C GLU A 161 -0.49 0.10 -20.29
N GLU A 162 -1.63 -0.14 -19.63
CA GLU A 162 -2.70 -1.01 -20.14
C GLU A 162 -3.44 -0.42 -21.36
N GLY A 163 -3.15 0.82 -21.77
CA GLY A 163 -3.85 1.49 -22.87
C GLY A 163 -5.34 1.75 -22.61
N LYS A 164 -5.80 1.57 -21.37
CA LYS A 164 -7.18 1.85 -20.94
C LYS A 164 -7.30 3.35 -20.63
N SER A 165 -7.36 4.18 -21.68
CA SER A 165 -7.59 5.61 -21.54
C SER A 165 -9.06 5.91 -21.18
N GLY A 166 -9.30 6.39 -19.95
CA GLY A 166 -10.43 7.27 -19.63
C GLY A 166 -11.42 6.79 -18.56
N GLY A 167 -11.50 7.53 -17.46
CA GLY A 167 -12.68 7.73 -16.60
C GLY A 167 -13.13 6.58 -15.70
N GLN A 168 -13.07 5.32 -16.15
CA GLN A 168 -13.53 4.16 -15.37
C GLN A 168 -12.49 3.60 -14.41
N PHE A 169 -11.19 3.78 -14.70
CA PHE A 169 -10.11 3.18 -13.91
C PHE A 169 -9.32 4.23 -13.10
N PHE A 170 -9.05 5.39 -13.69
CA PHE A 170 -8.29 6.47 -13.07
C PHE A 170 -8.78 7.84 -13.57
N THR A 171 -8.93 8.79 -12.64
CA THR A 171 -9.24 10.19 -12.96
C THR A 171 -8.02 11.06 -12.67
N PRO A 172 -7.52 11.88 -13.63
CA PRO A 172 -6.34 12.71 -13.42
C PRO A 172 -6.44 13.64 -12.19
N PRO A 173 -5.34 13.86 -11.43
CA PRO A 173 -5.40 14.60 -10.17
C PRO A 173 -6.00 16.00 -10.27
N HIS A 174 -5.68 16.73 -11.34
CA HIS A 174 -6.21 18.08 -11.55
C HIS A 174 -7.73 18.09 -11.81
N ILE A 175 -8.29 17.02 -12.39
CA ILE A 175 -9.74 16.84 -12.57
C ILE A 175 -10.37 16.47 -11.23
N VAL A 176 -9.75 15.57 -10.47
CA VAL A 176 -10.18 15.19 -9.11
C VAL A 176 -10.26 16.43 -8.21
N GLN A 177 -9.16 17.19 -8.13
CA GLN A 177 -9.08 18.43 -7.34
C GLN A 177 -10.13 19.46 -7.78
N LEU A 178 -10.33 19.62 -9.09
CA LEU A 178 -11.36 20.52 -9.60
C LEU A 178 -12.77 20.05 -9.18
N CYS A 179 -13.09 18.77 -9.34
CA CYS A 179 -14.38 18.22 -8.97
C CYS A 179 -14.65 18.35 -7.46
N VAL A 180 -13.68 18.01 -6.60
CA VAL A 180 -13.81 18.18 -5.15
C VAL A 180 -14.02 19.64 -4.78
N ARG A 181 -13.28 20.58 -5.38
CA ARG A 181 -13.47 22.03 -5.18
C ARG A 181 -14.78 22.59 -5.76
N LEU A 182 -15.41 21.91 -6.71
CA LEU A 182 -16.72 22.32 -7.24
C LEU A 182 -17.88 21.88 -6.34
N VAL A 183 -17.68 20.83 -5.54
CA VAL A 183 -18.67 20.38 -4.53
C VAL A 183 -18.60 21.26 -3.27
N ASP A 184 -17.50 21.98 -3.05
CA ASP A 184 -17.14 22.86 -1.92
C ASP A 184 -18.32 23.34 -1.06
N ASP A 185 -18.58 22.56 -0.01
CA ASP A 185 -19.35 22.91 1.19
C ASP A 185 -19.20 21.78 2.25
N PHE A 186 -18.02 21.15 2.33
CA PHE A 186 -17.82 19.99 3.19
C PHE A 186 -17.87 20.35 4.68
N ALA A 187 -18.60 19.56 5.47
CA ALA A 187 -18.67 19.65 6.91
C ALA A 187 -18.53 18.26 7.56
N ASP A 188 -18.10 18.21 8.83
CA ASP A 188 -18.06 16.96 9.59
C ASP A 188 -19.41 16.26 9.59
N GLY A 189 -19.37 14.93 9.48
CA GLY A 189 -20.56 14.09 9.44
C GLY A 189 -21.22 14.02 8.07
N MET A 190 -20.70 14.72 7.05
CA MET A 190 -21.11 14.50 5.67
C MET A 190 -20.66 13.13 5.17
N THR A 191 -21.52 12.47 4.39
CA THR A 191 -21.23 11.21 3.74
C THR A 191 -20.91 11.42 2.28
N PHE A 192 -19.82 10.79 1.82
CA PHE A 192 -19.41 10.81 0.42
C PHE A 192 -19.89 9.54 -0.28
N HIS A 193 -20.42 9.69 -1.50
CA HIS A 193 -20.82 8.56 -2.32
C HIS A 193 -20.39 8.78 -3.76
N ASP A 194 -19.51 7.90 -4.24
CA ASP A 194 -19.14 7.80 -5.65
C ASP A 194 -19.56 6.41 -6.16
N PRO A 195 -20.63 6.30 -6.97
CA PRO A 195 -21.14 5.01 -7.46
C PRO A 195 -20.22 4.38 -8.52
N THR A 196 -19.20 5.10 -9.00
CA THR A 196 -18.27 4.67 -10.05
C THR A 196 -16.83 5.03 -9.68
N VAL A 197 -16.48 4.75 -8.42
CA VAL A 197 -15.30 5.28 -7.73
C VAL A 197 -13.95 4.96 -8.39
N GLY A 198 -13.86 3.88 -9.19
CA GLY A 198 -12.61 3.45 -9.81
C GLY A 198 -11.51 3.27 -8.76
N SER A 199 -10.41 4.00 -8.90
CA SER A 199 -9.28 3.98 -7.97
C SER A 199 -9.47 4.71 -6.63
N GLY A 200 -10.63 5.30 -6.34
CA GLY A 200 -10.83 6.01 -5.06
C GLY A 200 -10.45 7.48 -5.06
N GLY A 201 -9.81 7.99 -6.13
CA GLY A 201 -9.15 9.31 -6.12
C GLY A 201 -10.04 10.48 -5.67
N MET A 202 -11.32 10.50 -6.07
CA MET A 202 -12.28 11.53 -5.64
C MET A 202 -12.55 11.50 -4.13
N LEU A 203 -12.69 10.30 -3.55
CA LEU A 203 -12.96 10.13 -2.12
C LEU A 203 -11.71 10.45 -1.29
N THR A 204 -10.53 10.04 -1.76
CA THR A 204 -9.25 10.34 -1.11
C THR A 204 -8.99 11.85 -1.09
N GLU A 205 -9.17 12.55 -2.22
CA GLU A 205 -9.00 14.00 -2.27
C GLU A 205 -10.03 14.73 -1.40
N ALA A 206 -11.28 14.27 -1.38
CA ALA A 206 -12.31 14.82 -0.50
C ALA A 206 -11.91 14.68 0.98
N ALA A 207 -11.41 13.52 1.41
CA ALA A 207 -10.95 13.30 2.79
C ALA A 207 -9.80 14.23 3.21
N LYS A 208 -8.93 14.62 2.26
CA LYS A 208 -7.82 15.56 2.48
C LYS A 208 -8.25 17.04 2.47
N HIS A 209 -9.51 17.35 2.13
CA HIS A 209 -9.92 18.73 1.92
C HIS A 209 -9.77 19.58 3.20
N PRO A 210 -9.20 20.81 3.12
CA PRO A 210 -8.89 21.63 4.30
C PRO A 210 -10.07 21.94 5.23
N SER A 211 -11.30 21.95 4.71
CA SER A 211 -12.52 22.16 5.51
C SER A 211 -12.85 20.98 6.43
N LEU A 212 -12.38 19.77 6.11
CA LEU A 212 -12.55 18.55 6.91
C LEU A 212 -11.34 18.26 7.82
N VAL A 213 -10.13 18.62 7.37
CA VAL A 213 -8.89 18.38 8.13
C VAL A 213 -8.74 19.36 9.31
N ARG A 214 -9.41 20.53 9.29
CA ARG A 214 -9.27 21.59 10.30
C ARG A 214 -9.89 21.33 11.69
N ARG A 215 -10.35 20.12 12.01
CA ARG A 215 -11.02 19.82 13.30
C ARG A 215 -10.29 18.87 14.26
N ARG A 216 -9.01 18.59 14.03
CA ARG A 216 -8.13 17.96 15.04
C ARG A 216 -7.07 18.94 15.56
N THR A 217 -7.51 19.96 16.27
CA THR A 217 -6.67 20.74 17.20
C THR A 217 -7.52 21.10 18.41
N ALA A 218 -6.90 20.94 19.58
CA ALA A 218 -7.46 20.92 20.95
C ALA A 218 -8.48 22.01 21.31
#